data_AF-A0A528MH94-F1
#
_entry.id   AF-A0A528MH94-F1
#
_cell.length_a   1.000
_cell.length_b   1.000
_cell.length_c   1.000
_cell.angle_alpha   90.00
_cell.angle_beta   90.00
_cell.angle_gamma   90.00
#
_symmetry.space_group_name_H-M   'P 1'
#
loop_
_entity.id
_entity.type
_entity.pdbx_description
1 polymer ?
#
loop_
_entity_poly.entity_id
_entity_poly.type
_entity_poly.pdbx_seq_one_letter_code
_entity_poly.pdbx_strand_id
1 'polypeptide(L)'
;RALVSEVGATDLCTMLGDPAGEHIATVEHLMATLFGLGIDNVVIEIDGHEVPILDGSAMAFVEAIDQAGIDSLPVKRRYIRVVKPVRIENGASWAEFRPYDGTRFEIEIDFESPAIGRQLFASDMNADIFRRDIARARTFGFMKDVERLWAAGYALGSSLENSLVIGDDNRVINMGGLRYPNEFVRHKTMDAMGDLALAGARFIGCFRSYRGGHRLNAAALRRLLSDRSAFEIVETTRRERGRTVEKSAVYAPVYAPWMI
;
A
#
# COMPACT_ATOMS: atom_id res chain seq x y z
N ARG A 1 -2.04 11.95 12.07
CA ARG A 1 -1.08 11.89 10.92
C ARG A 1 -1.17 10.48 10.33
N ALA A 2 -0.92 10.28 9.03
CA ALA A 2 -0.93 8.94 8.46
C ALA A 2 0.40 8.23 8.74
N LEU A 3 0.50 7.59 9.91
CA LEU A 3 1.68 6.85 10.38
C LEU A 3 1.28 5.48 10.92
N VAL A 4 2.19 4.51 10.85
CA VAL A 4 1.93 3.14 11.33
C VAL A 4 1.73 3.06 12.86
N SER A 5 2.19 4.06 13.60
CA SER A 5 1.87 4.24 15.03
C SER A 5 0.39 4.50 15.28
N GLU A 6 -0.30 5.10 14.31
CA GLU A 6 -1.72 5.46 14.41
C GLU A 6 -2.64 4.35 13.88
N VAL A 7 -2.10 3.22 13.39
CA VAL A 7 -2.91 2.11 12.90
C VAL A 7 -3.58 1.38 14.06
N GLY A 8 -4.90 1.57 14.17
CA GLY A 8 -5.74 1.00 15.22
C GLY A 8 -6.31 -0.38 14.88
N ALA A 9 -6.83 -0.55 13.66
CA ALA A 9 -7.40 -1.81 13.17
C ALA A 9 -6.89 -2.15 11.77
N THR A 10 -6.87 -3.46 11.47
CA THR A 10 -6.37 -4.02 10.19
C THR A 10 -7.27 -5.12 9.63
N ASP A 11 -8.49 -5.24 10.17
CA ASP A 11 -9.47 -6.21 9.70
C ASP A 11 -10.19 -5.61 8.49
N LEU A 12 -10.09 -6.30 7.34
CA LEU A 12 -10.67 -5.94 6.03
C LEU A 12 -10.10 -4.69 5.35
N CYS A 13 -9.57 -3.73 6.09
CA CYS A 13 -8.92 -2.51 5.60
C CYS A 13 -7.81 -2.05 6.56
N THR A 14 -7.12 -0.96 6.26
CA THR A 14 -6.26 -0.26 7.21
C THR A 14 -6.98 0.97 7.78
N MET A 15 -7.09 1.02 9.10
CA MET A 15 -7.73 2.12 9.84
C MET A 15 -6.71 2.90 10.65
N LEU A 16 -6.79 4.23 10.60
CA LEU A 16 -6.04 5.14 11.44
C LEU A 16 -6.94 5.69 12.56
N GLY A 17 -6.44 5.70 13.79
CA GLY A 17 -7.17 6.19 14.97
C GLY A 17 -7.72 5.07 15.86
N ASP A 18 -8.67 5.43 16.73
CA ASP A 18 -9.28 4.49 17.67
C ASP A 18 -10.57 3.90 17.07
N PRO A 19 -10.67 2.57 16.90
CA PRO A 19 -11.90 1.93 16.42
C PRO A 19 -13.14 2.22 17.28
N ALA A 20 -12.95 2.56 18.56
CA ALA A 20 -14.04 2.94 19.47
C ALA A 20 -14.28 4.48 19.54
N GLY A 21 -13.50 5.27 18.80
CA GLY A 21 -13.50 6.72 18.85
C GLY A 21 -13.29 7.36 17.48
N GLU A 22 -12.54 8.46 17.44
CA GLU A 22 -12.21 9.16 16.19
C GLU A 22 -11.24 8.34 15.33
N HIS A 23 -11.67 8.04 14.11
CA HIS A 23 -10.90 7.24 13.16
C HIS A 23 -11.27 7.55 11.71
N ILE A 24 -10.38 7.11 10.81
CA ILE A 24 -10.59 7.04 9.36
C ILE A 24 -10.19 5.64 8.88
N ALA A 25 -11.12 4.93 8.27
CA ALA A 25 -10.94 3.61 7.67
C ALA A 25 -10.62 3.68 6.16
N THR A 26 -10.19 2.54 5.60
CA THR A 26 -9.99 2.33 4.16
C THR A 26 -8.94 3.26 3.53
N VAL A 27 -7.88 3.58 4.27
CA VAL A 27 -6.87 4.55 3.83
C VAL A 27 -5.93 4.01 2.74
N GLU A 28 -5.85 2.70 2.58
CA GLU A 28 -4.82 2.01 1.80
C GLU A 28 -4.78 2.42 0.33
N HIS A 29 -5.90 2.55 -0.38
CA HIS A 29 -5.88 2.91 -1.81
C HIS A 29 -5.41 4.35 -2.03
N LEU A 30 -5.86 5.25 -1.17
CA LEU A 30 -5.45 6.64 -1.18
C LEU A 30 -3.95 6.75 -0.84
N MET A 31 -3.51 6.09 0.22
CA MET A 31 -2.10 6.07 0.61
C MET A 31 -1.22 5.43 -0.46
N ALA A 32 -1.69 4.39 -1.14
CA ALA A 32 -0.99 3.76 -2.27
C ALA A 32 -0.84 4.75 -3.44
N THR A 33 -1.86 5.58 -3.68
CA THR A 33 -1.81 6.64 -4.69
C THR A 33 -0.77 7.70 -4.34
N LEU A 34 -0.78 8.21 -3.10
CA LEU A 34 0.21 9.19 -2.65
C LEU A 34 1.63 8.62 -2.76
N PHE A 35 1.82 7.37 -2.34
CA PHE A 35 3.10 6.67 -2.46
C PHE A 35 3.49 6.42 -3.92
N GLY A 36 2.57 6.02 -4.78
CA GLY A 36 2.81 5.72 -6.20
C GLY A 36 3.19 6.96 -6.99
N LEU A 37 2.47 8.07 -6.80
CA LEU A 37 2.71 9.34 -7.50
C LEU A 37 3.83 10.18 -6.87
N GLY A 38 4.16 9.90 -5.63
CA GLY A 38 5.26 10.55 -4.94
C GLY A 38 4.93 11.90 -4.35
N ILE A 39 3.77 11.94 -3.73
CA ILE A 39 3.31 13.03 -2.89
C ILE A 39 3.89 12.81 -1.50
N ASP A 40 4.67 13.77 -1.02
CA ASP A 40 5.26 13.71 0.33
C ASP A 40 4.41 14.49 1.35
N ASN A 41 3.78 15.58 0.92
CA ASN A 41 3.02 16.47 1.80
C ASN A 41 1.68 16.79 1.14
N VAL A 42 0.59 16.52 1.85
CA VAL A 42 -0.79 16.82 1.42
C VAL A 42 -1.69 16.90 2.66
N VAL A 43 -2.72 17.72 2.58
CA VAL A 43 -3.84 17.72 3.54
C VAL A 43 -5.01 17.04 2.88
N ILE A 44 -5.62 16.08 3.56
CA ILE A 44 -6.79 15.35 3.09
C ILE A 44 -7.89 15.55 4.11
N GLU A 45 -8.98 16.15 3.66
CA GLU A 45 -10.17 16.40 4.45
C GLU A 45 -11.25 15.40 4.01
N ILE A 46 -11.86 14.72 4.97
CA ILE A 46 -12.86 13.69 4.75
C ILE A 46 -14.05 14.03 5.64
N ASP A 47 -15.23 14.11 5.05
CA ASP A 47 -16.49 14.23 5.77
C ASP A 47 -17.06 12.83 6.01
N GLY A 48 -16.72 12.23 7.15
CA GLY A 48 -17.07 10.86 7.53
C GLY A 48 -15.89 10.09 8.15
N HIS A 49 -16.13 8.81 8.44
CA HIS A 49 -15.15 7.92 9.10
C HIS A 49 -14.42 6.98 8.13
N GLU A 50 -14.59 7.16 6.82
CA GLU A 50 -14.01 6.27 5.80
C GLU A 50 -13.61 7.04 4.55
N VAL A 51 -12.47 6.67 3.96
CA VAL A 51 -12.09 7.13 2.62
C VAL A 51 -13.05 6.52 1.59
N PRO A 52 -13.62 7.31 0.65
CA PRO A 52 -14.51 6.76 -0.37
C PRO A 52 -13.88 5.62 -1.18
N ILE A 53 -14.61 4.49 -1.30
CA ILE A 53 -14.12 3.30 -2.02
C ILE A 53 -14.05 3.51 -3.55
N LEU A 54 -14.81 4.47 -4.07
CA LEU A 54 -14.91 4.81 -5.50
C LEU A 54 -15.26 3.57 -6.34
N ASP A 55 -14.42 3.20 -7.31
CA ASP A 55 -14.60 2.00 -8.14
C ASP A 55 -13.88 0.76 -7.57
N GLY A 56 -13.38 0.85 -6.33
CA GLY A 56 -12.58 -0.18 -5.67
C GLY A 56 -11.10 -0.16 -6.02
N SER A 57 -10.66 0.78 -6.86
CA SER A 57 -9.26 0.95 -7.25
C SER A 57 -8.74 2.35 -6.88
N ALA A 58 -7.51 2.66 -7.27
CA ALA A 58 -6.86 3.94 -7.03
C ALA A 58 -7.00 4.94 -8.19
N MET A 59 -7.59 4.56 -9.32
CA MET A 59 -7.53 5.35 -10.55
C MET A 59 -8.18 6.75 -10.40
N ALA A 60 -9.32 6.84 -9.71
CA ALA A 60 -9.98 8.13 -9.49
C ALA A 60 -9.16 9.05 -8.57
N PHE A 61 -8.39 8.51 -7.61
CA PHE A 61 -7.44 9.32 -6.84
C PHE A 61 -6.27 9.82 -7.70
N VAL A 62 -5.78 8.98 -8.63
CA VAL A 62 -4.75 9.38 -9.59
C VAL A 62 -5.24 10.55 -10.44
N GLU A 63 -6.46 10.45 -10.98
CA GLU A 63 -7.06 11.50 -11.81
C GLU A 63 -7.23 12.81 -11.04
N ALA A 64 -7.69 12.74 -9.77
CA ALA A 64 -7.83 13.92 -8.93
C ALA A 64 -6.48 14.62 -8.66
N ILE A 65 -5.42 13.86 -8.41
CA ILE A 65 -4.07 14.41 -8.20
C ILE A 65 -3.49 14.98 -9.51
N ASP A 66 -3.70 14.29 -10.63
CA ASP A 66 -3.23 14.77 -11.95
C ASP A 66 -3.93 16.08 -12.34
N GLN A 67 -5.22 16.23 -11.99
CA GLN A 67 -5.97 17.49 -12.17
C GLN A 67 -5.48 18.61 -11.25
N ALA A 68 -5.15 18.30 -10.00
CA ALA A 68 -4.63 19.28 -9.03
C ALA A 68 -3.20 19.73 -9.34
N GLY A 69 -2.38 18.84 -9.92
CA GLY A 69 -0.96 19.06 -10.18
C GLY A 69 -0.08 18.76 -8.96
N ILE A 70 1.25 18.76 -9.19
CA ILE A 70 2.25 18.44 -8.17
C ILE A 70 3.31 19.54 -8.14
N ASP A 71 3.45 20.20 -7.00
CA ASP A 71 4.48 21.20 -6.77
C ASP A 71 5.74 20.60 -6.14
N SER A 72 6.90 21.00 -6.67
CA SER A 72 8.20 20.64 -6.10
C SER A 72 8.61 21.65 -5.04
N LEU A 73 8.80 21.18 -3.80
CA LEU A 73 9.28 22.01 -2.70
C LEU A 73 10.81 22.11 -2.72
N PRO A 74 11.42 23.25 -2.31
CA PRO A 74 12.87 23.45 -2.28
C PRO A 74 13.55 22.74 -1.08
N VAL A 75 13.11 21.53 -0.77
CA VAL A 75 13.61 20.70 0.35
C VAL A 75 13.95 19.31 -0.21
N LYS A 76 15.06 18.75 0.26
CA LYS A 76 15.46 17.40 -0.15
C LYS A 76 14.48 16.36 0.38
N ARG A 77 14.13 15.40 -0.47
CA ARG A 77 13.31 14.26 -0.06
C ARG A 77 14.16 13.28 0.75
N ARG A 78 13.61 12.83 1.88
CA ARG A 78 14.18 11.81 2.76
C ARG A 78 13.61 10.43 2.44
N TYR A 79 14.43 9.41 2.62
CA TYR A 79 14.09 8.01 2.39
C TYR A 79 14.59 7.12 3.52
N ILE A 80 13.88 6.02 3.76
CA ILE A 80 14.26 4.92 4.65
C ILE A 80 15.01 3.88 3.80
N ARG A 81 16.34 3.86 3.83
CA ARG A 81 17.13 2.86 3.10
C ARG A 81 17.31 1.61 3.95
N VAL A 82 16.79 0.47 3.48
CA VAL A 82 16.96 -0.84 4.12
C VAL A 82 18.40 -1.32 3.90
N VAL A 83 19.11 -1.62 4.99
CA VAL A 83 20.54 -2.02 4.96
C VAL A 83 20.76 -3.48 5.35
N LYS A 84 19.77 -4.15 5.95
CA LYS A 84 19.79 -5.59 6.17
C LYS A 84 18.38 -6.20 6.06
N PRO A 85 18.25 -7.51 5.80
CA PRO A 85 16.95 -8.17 5.77
C PRO A 85 16.19 -8.08 7.11
N VAL A 86 14.88 -7.81 7.03
CA VAL A 86 13.96 -7.83 8.16
C VAL A 86 12.74 -8.64 7.77
N ARG A 87 12.54 -9.78 8.43
CA ARG A 87 11.47 -10.73 8.12
C ARG A 87 10.55 -10.94 9.30
N ILE A 88 9.26 -11.11 9.01
CA ILE A 88 8.26 -11.60 9.95
C ILE A 88 7.47 -12.75 9.34
N GLU A 89 6.97 -13.63 10.20
CA GLU A 89 6.20 -14.80 9.80
C GLU A 89 4.94 -14.90 10.68
N ASN A 90 3.85 -15.38 10.09
CA ASN A 90 2.60 -15.65 10.77
C ASN A 90 1.95 -16.90 10.14
N GLY A 91 2.17 -18.05 10.77
CA GLY A 91 1.77 -19.34 10.22
C GLY A 91 2.43 -19.58 8.85
N ALA A 92 1.61 -19.81 7.82
CA ALA A 92 2.09 -20.01 6.45
C ALA A 92 2.41 -18.72 5.69
N SER A 93 2.13 -17.55 6.27
CA SER A 93 2.30 -16.24 5.60
C SER A 93 3.55 -15.53 6.11
N TRP A 94 4.17 -14.70 5.27
CA TRP A 94 5.36 -13.93 5.66
C TRP A 94 5.49 -12.62 4.88
N ALA A 95 6.21 -11.67 5.49
CA ALA A 95 6.60 -10.41 4.86
C ALA A 95 8.06 -10.08 5.20
N GLU A 96 8.75 -9.43 4.28
CA GLU A 96 10.19 -9.21 4.37
C GLU A 96 10.63 -7.94 3.64
N PHE A 97 11.42 -7.12 4.32
CA PHE A 97 12.24 -6.08 3.69
C PHE A 97 13.65 -6.61 3.42
N ARG A 98 14.21 -6.29 2.26
CA ARG A 98 15.62 -6.57 1.92
C ARG A 98 16.31 -5.34 1.33
N PRO A 99 17.64 -5.22 1.48
CA PRO A 99 18.42 -4.22 0.75
C PRO A 99 18.24 -4.38 -0.75
N TYR A 100 18.00 -3.27 -1.44
CA TYR A 100 17.85 -3.19 -2.88
C TYR A 100 18.00 -1.73 -3.33
N ASP A 101 18.65 -1.49 -4.47
CA ASP A 101 18.95 -0.15 -4.99
C ASP A 101 17.78 0.46 -5.78
N GLY A 102 16.61 0.48 -5.15
CA GLY A 102 15.36 0.96 -5.75
C GLY A 102 14.20 0.81 -4.78
N THR A 103 12.97 0.94 -5.27
CA THR A 103 11.76 0.66 -4.50
C THR A 103 11.03 -0.48 -5.20
N ARG A 104 11.24 -1.71 -4.72
CA ARG A 104 10.75 -2.92 -5.36
C ARG A 104 9.67 -3.60 -4.54
N PHE A 105 8.65 -4.12 -5.21
CA PHE A 105 7.60 -4.94 -4.61
C PHE A 105 7.59 -6.32 -5.27
N GLU A 106 7.57 -7.38 -4.45
CA GLU A 106 7.36 -8.77 -4.88
C GLU A 106 6.23 -9.38 -4.03
N ILE A 107 5.02 -9.34 -4.57
CA ILE A 107 3.81 -9.73 -3.86
C ILE A 107 3.29 -11.02 -4.45
N GLU A 108 3.17 -12.02 -3.60
CA GLU A 108 2.67 -13.33 -3.95
C GLU A 108 1.41 -13.64 -3.14
N ILE A 109 0.35 -13.99 -3.86
CA ILE A 109 -0.90 -14.47 -3.28
C ILE A 109 -1.08 -15.94 -3.63
N ASP A 110 -1.76 -16.66 -2.75
CA ASP A 110 -2.05 -18.08 -2.90
C ASP A 110 -3.42 -18.37 -2.29
N PHE A 111 -4.44 -18.29 -3.14
CA PHE A 111 -5.83 -18.52 -2.76
C PHE A 111 -6.28 -19.89 -3.24
N GLU A 112 -7.05 -20.60 -2.40
CA GLU A 112 -7.62 -21.91 -2.76
C GLU A 112 -8.62 -21.83 -3.91
N SER A 113 -9.28 -20.68 -4.08
CA SER A 113 -10.23 -20.46 -5.18
C SER A 113 -9.52 -20.52 -6.53
N PRO A 114 -9.93 -21.41 -7.45
CA PRO A 114 -9.37 -21.50 -8.80
C PRO A 114 -9.51 -20.21 -9.62
N ALA A 115 -10.47 -19.33 -9.27
CA ALA A 115 -10.64 -18.03 -9.91
C ALA A 115 -9.43 -17.10 -9.72
N ILE A 116 -8.73 -17.28 -8.59
CA ILE A 116 -7.60 -16.44 -8.16
C ILE A 116 -6.31 -17.26 -8.24
N GLY A 117 -6.28 -18.40 -7.55
CA GLY A 117 -5.13 -19.28 -7.48
C GLY A 117 -3.88 -18.61 -6.89
N ARG A 118 -2.73 -19.13 -7.30
CA ARG A 118 -1.41 -18.58 -6.95
C ARG A 118 -0.95 -17.59 -8.02
N GLN A 119 -0.60 -16.38 -7.61
CA GLN A 119 -0.18 -15.31 -8.51
C GLN A 119 0.99 -14.52 -7.91
N LEU A 120 1.86 -14.00 -8.78
CA LEU A 120 3.00 -13.16 -8.43
C LEU A 120 2.94 -11.85 -9.20
N PHE A 121 3.16 -10.74 -8.50
CA PHE A 121 3.52 -9.46 -9.09
C PHE A 121 4.89 -9.04 -8.56
N ALA A 122 5.83 -8.76 -9.46
CA ALA A 122 7.18 -8.36 -9.11
C ALA A 122 7.65 -7.21 -10.01
N SER A 123 7.86 -6.02 -9.46
CA SER A 123 8.27 -4.85 -10.25
C SER A 123 8.98 -3.79 -9.42
N ASP A 124 9.85 -3.03 -10.09
CA ASP A 124 10.42 -1.80 -9.56
C ASP A 124 9.41 -0.68 -9.72
N MET A 125 8.98 -0.13 -8.58
CA MET A 125 7.85 0.77 -8.51
C MET A 125 8.27 2.21 -8.77
N ASN A 126 7.59 2.84 -9.73
CA ASN A 126 7.63 4.27 -10.00
C ASN A 126 6.23 4.74 -10.42
N ALA A 127 6.06 6.04 -10.65
CA ALA A 127 4.75 6.62 -10.95
C ALA A 127 4.13 6.08 -12.26
N ASP A 128 4.94 5.78 -13.28
CA ASP A 128 4.45 5.24 -14.55
C ASP A 128 3.97 3.80 -14.39
N ILE A 129 4.74 2.98 -13.67
CA ILE A 129 4.37 1.61 -13.33
C ILE A 129 3.10 1.63 -12.48
N PHE A 130 3.01 2.48 -11.46
CA PHE A 130 1.83 2.56 -10.62
C PHE A 130 0.57 2.87 -11.45
N ARG A 131 0.61 3.91 -12.30
CA ARG A 131 -0.52 4.29 -13.15
C ARG A 131 -0.95 3.18 -14.10
N ARG A 132 0.01 2.58 -14.81
CA ARG A 132 -0.29 1.59 -15.85
C ARG A 132 -0.70 0.24 -15.27
N ASP A 133 0.04 -0.22 -14.26
CA ASP A 133 0.06 -1.61 -13.85
C ASP A 133 -0.67 -1.87 -12.53
N ILE A 134 -0.92 -0.86 -11.70
CA ILE A 134 -1.50 -1.06 -10.36
C ILE A 134 -2.80 -0.28 -10.19
N ALA A 135 -2.85 1.01 -10.57
CA ALA A 135 -3.87 1.95 -10.16
C ALA A 135 -5.32 1.51 -10.47
N ARG A 136 -5.53 0.73 -11.53
CA ARG A 136 -6.87 0.28 -11.95
C ARG A 136 -7.31 -1.05 -11.33
N ALA A 137 -6.47 -1.69 -10.52
CA ALA A 137 -6.75 -3.01 -9.96
C ALA A 137 -7.71 -2.90 -8.78
N ARG A 138 -8.91 -3.47 -8.94
CA ARG A 138 -10.00 -3.33 -7.97
C ARG A 138 -9.87 -4.29 -6.79
N THR A 139 -10.42 -3.86 -5.66
CA THR A 139 -10.68 -4.73 -4.52
C THR A 139 -11.60 -5.87 -4.88
N PHE A 140 -11.55 -6.94 -4.10
CA PHE A 140 -12.27 -8.16 -4.40
C PHE A 140 -12.75 -8.91 -3.16
N GLY A 141 -13.86 -9.62 -3.33
CA GLY A 141 -14.46 -10.43 -2.28
C GLY A 141 -15.21 -11.62 -2.85
N PHE A 142 -15.57 -12.56 -1.97
CA PHE A 142 -16.38 -13.73 -2.34
C PHE A 142 -17.85 -13.47 -2.03
N MET A 143 -18.74 -13.91 -2.92
CA MET A 143 -20.19 -13.79 -2.73
C MET A 143 -20.65 -14.47 -1.43
N LYS A 144 -20.12 -15.66 -1.13
CA LYS A 144 -20.40 -16.40 0.11
C LYS A 144 -20.08 -15.64 1.41
N ASP A 145 -19.20 -14.65 1.36
CA ASP A 145 -18.79 -13.87 2.53
C ASP A 145 -19.66 -12.63 2.75
N VAL A 146 -20.43 -12.19 1.74
CA VAL A 146 -21.18 -10.94 1.75
C VAL A 146 -22.19 -10.89 2.90
N GLU A 147 -23.02 -11.92 3.07
CA GLU A 147 -24.03 -11.95 4.14
C GLU A 147 -23.40 -11.85 5.53
N ARG A 148 -22.30 -12.57 5.75
CA ARG A 148 -21.55 -12.54 7.02
C ARG A 148 -20.94 -11.16 7.27
N LEU A 149 -20.36 -10.54 6.25
CA LEU A 149 -19.75 -9.22 6.36
C LEU A 149 -20.82 -8.15 6.66
N TRP A 150 -21.96 -8.18 5.96
CA TRP A 150 -23.07 -7.27 6.21
C TRP A 150 -23.64 -7.42 7.62
N ALA A 151 -23.82 -8.66 8.09
CA ALA A 151 -24.30 -8.92 9.45
C ALA A 151 -23.32 -8.39 10.53
N ALA A 152 -22.03 -8.31 10.21
CA ALA A 152 -21.00 -7.74 11.07
C ALA A 152 -20.77 -6.23 10.85
N GLY A 153 -21.58 -5.58 10.00
CA GLY A 153 -21.48 -4.14 9.72
C GLY A 153 -20.39 -3.75 8.70
N TYR A 154 -19.78 -4.72 8.01
CA TYR A 154 -18.74 -4.50 7.02
C TYR A 154 -19.29 -4.58 5.59
N ALA A 155 -18.58 -3.96 4.63
CA ALA A 155 -18.87 -4.03 3.20
C ALA A 155 -20.30 -3.61 2.80
N LEU A 156 -20.96 -2.77 3.62
CA LEU A 156 -22.33 -2.30 3.40
C LEU A 156 -22.48 -1.48 2.10
N GLY A 157 -21.41 -0.82 1.66
CA GLY A 157 -21.33 -0.10 0.38
C GLY A 157 -20.79 -0.93 -0.79
N SER A 158 -20.48 -2.22 -0.59
CA SER A 158 -19.89 -3.05 -1.65
C SER A 158 -20.92 -3.40 -2.73
N SER A 159 -20.48 -3.30 -3.98
CA SER A 159 -21.29 -3.60 -5.17
C SER A 159 -20.41 -4.10 -6.32
N LEU A 160 -21.02 -4.58 -7.41
CA LEU A 160 -20.29 -4.97 -8.62
C LEU A 160 -19.62 -3.79 -9.34
N GLU A 161 -20.00 -2.56 -9.02
CA GLU A 161 -19.42 -1.35 -9.59
C GLU A 161 -18.09 -0.99 -8.91
N ASN A 162 -17.94 -1.35 -7.63
CA ASN A 162 -16.79 -0.99 -6.81
C ASN A 162 -15.97 -2.17 -6.29
N SER A 163 -16.33 -3.41 -6.65
CA SER A 163 -15.64 -4.61 -6.20
C SER A 163 -15.68 -5.69 -7.27
N LEU A 164 -14.60 -6.44 -7.40
CA LEU A 164 -14.59 -7.73 -8.09
C LEU A 164 -15.21 -8.78 -7.19
N VAL A 165 -16.24 -9.46 -7.68
CA VAL A 165 -16.94 -10.49 -6.90
C VAL A 165 -16.70 -11.86 -7.51
N ILE A 166 -16.28 -12.79 -6.66
CA ILE A 166 -16.12 -14.20 -7.00
C ILE A 166 -17.37 -14.95 -6.54
N GLY A 167 -18.10 -15.53 -7.50
CA GLY A 167 -19.28 -16.35 -7.25
C GLY A 167 -18.94 -17.72 -6.68
N ASP A 168 -19.97 -18.44 -6.23
CA ASP A 168 -19.83 -19.77 -5.61
C ASP A 168 -19.29 -20.83 -6.58
N ASP A 169 -19.46 -20.61 -7.89
CA ASP A 169 -18.91 -21.44 -8.97
C ASP A 169 -17.42 -21.15 -9.27
N ASN A 170 -16.76 -20.33 -8.43
CA ASN A 170 -15.39 -19.85 -8.62
C ASN A 170 -15.20 -19.11 -9.96
N ARG A 171 -16.17 -18.26 -10.33
CA ARG A 171 -16.03 -17.36 -11.47
C ARG A 171 -16.21 -15.91 -11.05
N VAL A 172 -15.57 -15.01 -11.79
CA VAL A 172 -15.79 -13.57 -11.64
C VAL A 172 -17.15 -13.24 -12.25
N ILE A 173 -18.04 -12.65 -11.44
CA ILE A 173 -19.42 -12.36 -11.88
C ILE A 173 -19.58 -10.97 -12.51
N ASN A 174 -18.56 -10.11 -12.41
CA ASN A 174 -18.58 -8.78 -13.04
C ASN A 174 -18.65 -8.93 -14.57
N MET A 175 -19.65 -8.31 -15.22
CA MET A 175 -19.88 -8.41 -16.67
C MET A 175 -18.67 -8.03 -17.53
N GLY A 176 -17.86 -7.05 -17.10
CA GLY A 176 -16.63 -6.64 -17.80
C GLY A 176 -15.40 -7.51 -17.50
N GLY A 177 -15.54 -8.52 -16.65
CA GLY A 177 -14.45 -9.37 -16.19
C GLY A 177 -13.36 -8.61 -15.44
N LEU A 178 -12.12 -9.09 -15.60
CA LEU A 178 -10.93 -8.49 -15.03
C LEU A 178 -10.36 -7.40 -15.94
N ARG A 179 -9.86 -6.31 -15.35
CA ARG A 179 -9.08 -5.24 -16.01
C ARG A 179 -7.65 -5.67 -16.31
N TYR A 180 -7.13 -6.62 -15.51
CA TYR A 180 -5.83 -7.25 -15.71
C TYR A 180 -5.95 -8.77 -15.56
N PRO A 181 -5.21 -9.58 -16.32
CA PRO A 181 -5.22 -11.05 -16.13
C PRO A 181 -4.88 -11.49 -14.70
N ASN A 182 -4.04 -10.72 -14.02
CA ASN A 182 -3.63 -10.92 -12.62
C ASN A 182 -4.06 -9.74 -11.73
N GLU A 183 -5.30 -9.27 -11.89
CA GLU A 183 -5.84 -8.10 -11.14
C GLU A 183 -5.78 -8.29 -9.62
N PHE A 184 -6.03 -9.50 -9.11
CA PHE A 184 -6.03 -9.79 -7.66
C PHE A 184 -4.68 -9.52 -6.99
N VAL A 185 -3.57 -9.99 -7.58
CA VAL A 185 -2.23 -9.75 -7.01
C VAL A 185 -1.76 -8.30 -7.21
N ARG A 186 -2.20 -7.64 -8.29
CA ARG A 186 -1.95 -6.20 -8.49
C ARG A 186 -2.66 -5.37 -7.44
N HIS A 187 -3.90 -5.73 -7.10
CA HIS A 187 -4.63 -5.11 -6.00
C HIS A 187 -3.93 -5.36 -4.65
N LYS A 188 -3.52 -6.60 -4.35
CA LYS A 188 -2.71 -6.86 -3.14
C LYS A 188 -1.36 -6.13 -3.12
N THR A 189 -0.82 -5.80 -4.28
CA THR A 189 0.34 -4.91 -4.38
C THR A 189 -0.02 -3.46 -4.05
N MET A 190 -1.18 -2.97 -4.52
CA MET A 190 -1.72 -1.65 -4.13
C MET A 190 -1.89 -1.56 -2.62
N ASP A 191 -2.54 -2.54 -1.98
CA ASP A 191 -2.73 -2.61 -0.53
C ASP A 191 -1.38 -2.50 0.20
N ALA A 192 -0.40 -3.32 -0.19
CA ALA A 192 0.94 -3.28 0.40
C ALA A 192 1.61 -1.92 0.20
N MET A 193 1.49 -1.29 -0.97
CA MET A 193 2.04 0.06 -1.19
C MET A 193 1.41 1.08 -0.24
N GLY A 194 0.09 1.01 -0.04
CA GLY A 194 -0.65 1.90 0.86
C GLY A 194 -0.26 1.72 2.32
N ASP A 195 -0.24 0.48 2.79
CA ASP A 195 0.14 0.15 4.16
C ASP A 195 1.59 0.59 4.46
N LEU A 196 2.50 0.39 3.52
CA LEU A 196 3.90 0.76 3.68
C LEU A 196 4.16 2.27 3.55
N ALA A 197 3.24 3.02 2.92
CA ALA A 197 3.31 4.48 2.89
C ALA A 197 3.18 5.09 4.30
N LEU A 198 2.55 4.38 5.23
CA LEU A 198 2.43 4.75 6.64
C LEU A 198 3.77 4.71 7.40
N ALA A 199 4.87 4.37 6.73
CA ALA A 199 6.22 4.58 7.25
C ALA A 199 6.54 6.08 7.46
N GLY A 200 5.76 6.99 6.87
CA GLY A 200 5.99 8.44 6.94
C GLY A 200 7.11 8.94 6.00
N ALA A 201 7.85 8.03 5.37
CA ALA A 201 8.80 8.32 4.30
C ALA A 201 8.90 7.10 3.37
N ARG A 202 9.29 7.33 2.12
CA ARG A 202 9.48 6.26 1.14
C ARG A 202 10.68 5.40 1.50
N PHE A 203 10.57 4.10 1.26
CA PHE A 203 11.69 3.19 1.46
C PHE A 203 12.51 2.98 0.18
N ILE A 204 13.79 2.66 0.36
CA ILE A 204 14.70 2.12 -0.65
C ILE A 204 15.04 0.71 -0.18
N GLY A 205 14.64 -0.27 -0.97
CA GLY A 205 14.68 -1.67 -0.62
C GLY A 205 13.70 -2.47 -1.48
N CYS A 206 13.63 -3.76 -1.19
CA CYS A 206 12.65 -4.66 -1.76
C CYS A 206 11.72 -5.12 -0.64
N PHE A 207 10.42 -4.88 -0.80
CA PHE A 207 9.40 -5.48 0.03
C PHE A 207 8.83 -6.72 -0.65
N ARG A 208 8.82 -7.83 0.08
CA ARG A 208 8.39 -9.14 -0.39
C ARG A 208 7.33 -9.68 0.55
N SER A 209 6.27 -10.29 0.02
CA SER A 209 5.28 -10.96 0.86
C SER A 209 4.67 -12.18 0.18
N TYR A 210 4.40 -13.21 0.96
CA TYR A 210 3.62 -14.37 0.55
C TYR A 210 2.39 -14.50 1.44
N ARG A 211 1.20 -14.53 0.82
CA ARG A 211 -0.11 -14.53 1.51
C ARG A 211 -0.23 -13.38 2.52
N GLY A 212 0.30 -12.22 2.13
CA GLY A 212 0.26 -11.00 2.94
C GLY A 212 -1.14 -10.37 3.04
N GLY A 213 -1.26 -9.40 3.92
CA GLY A 213 -2.45 -8.58 4.13
C GLY A 213 -2.14 -7.45 5.12
N HIS A 214 -3.09 -6.53 5.36
CA HIS A 214 -2.87 -5.30 6.12
C HIS A 214 -2.17 -5.51 7.47
N ARG A 215 -2.63 -6.49 8.25
CA ARG A 215 -2.03 -6.85 9.54
C ARG A 215 -0.54 -7.22 9.41
N LEU A 216 -0.20 -8.03 8.41
CA LEU A 216 1.18 -8.49 8.19
C LEU A 216 2.04 -7.34 7.65
N ASN A 217 1.51 -6.50 6.77
CA ASN A 217 2.20 -5.33 6.23
C ASN A 217 2.54 -4.34 7.35
N ALA A 218 1.56 -4.00 8.21
CA ALA A 218 1.75 -3.13 9.36
C ALA A 218 2.76 -3.72 10.36
N ALA A 219 2.69 -5.02 10.65
CA ALA A 219 3.64 -5.70 11.52
C ALA A 219 5.08 -5.69 10.95
N ALA A 220 5.23 -5.90 9.64
CA ALA A 220 6.53 -5.87 8.98
C ALA A 220 7.14 -4.47 9.03
N LEU A 221 6.31 -3.45 8.79
CA LEU A 221 6.72 -2.05 8.88
C LEU A 221 7.14 -1.67 10.31
N ARG A 222 6.35 -2.03 11.33
CA ARG A 222 6.72 -1.83 12.75
C ARG A 222 8.02 -2.54 13.11
N ARG A 223 8.25 -3.75 12.58
CA ARG A 223 9.48 -4.50 12.81
C ARG A 223 10.70 -3.82 12.17
N LEU A 224 10.54 -3.26 10.96
CA LEU A 224 11.60 -2.48 10.30
C LEU A 224 11.94 -1.22 11.11
N LEU A 225 10.92 -0.43 11.49
CA LEU A 225 11.12 0.86 12.15
C LEU A 225 11.65 0.75 13.58
N SER A 226 11.38 -0.37 14.27
CA SER A 226 11.95 -0.64 15.61
C SER A 226 13.39 -1.14 15.58
N ASP A 227 13.91 -1.62 14.45
CA ASP A 227 15.31 -2.02 14.30
C ASP A 227 16.14 -0.91 13.64
N ARG A 228 16.71 -0.04 14.47
CA ARG A 228 17.58 1.06 13.98
C ARG A 228 18.84 0.59 13.25
N SER A 229 19.22 -0.69 13.37
CA SER A 229 20.33 -1.26 12.60
C SER A 229 19.89 -1.84 11.25
N ALA A 230 18.59 -1.84 10.96
CA ALA A 230 18.04 -2.37 9.72
C ALA A 230 17.82 -1.33 8.63
N PHE A 231 17.83 -0.05 8.99
CA PHE A 231 17.67 1.03 8.03
C PHE A 231 18.51 2.24 8.42
N GLU A 232 18.70 3.12 7.45
CA GLU A 232 19.23 4.45 7.66
C GLU A 232 18.38 5.48 6.92
N ILE A 233 18.47 6.74 7.33
CA ILE A 233 17.80 7.84 6.63
C ILE A 233 18.76 8.46 5.63
N VAL A 234 18.37 8.50 4.37
CA VAL A 234 19.14 9.11 3.27
C VAL A 234 18.35 10.23 2.61
N GLU A 235 19.06 11.19 2.05
CA GLU A 235 18.48 12.27 1.24
C GLU A 235 18.89 12.15 -0.22
N THR A 236 18.05 12.69 -1.12
CA THR A 236 18.46 12.92 -2.51
C THR A 236 19.64 13.88 -2.57
N THR A 237 20.73 13.52 -3.27
CA THR A 237 21.76 14.52 -3.61
C THR A 237 21.34 15.31 -4.85
N ARG A 238 21.94 16.48 -5.03
CA ARG A 238 21.64 17.39 -6.15
C ARG A 238 22.17 16.78 -7.44
N ARG A 239 21.37 16.77 -8.52
CA ARG A 239 21.77 16.36 -9.87
C ARG A 239 23.02 17.13 -10.33
N GLU A 240 24.15 16.46 -10.50
CA GLU A 240 25.03 16.79 -11.62
C GLU A 240 24.46 16.13 -12.88
N ARG A 241 24.51 16.84 -14.02
CA ARG A 241 23.83 16.44 -15.25
C ARG A 241 24.30 15.06 -15.72
N GLY A 242 23.39 14.08 -15.72
CA GLY A 242 23.51 12.86 -16.53
C GLY A 242 23.63 11.56 -15.73
N ARG A 243 22.47 10.96 -15.46
CA ARG A 243 22.21 9.58 -14.97
C ARG A 243 22.68 9.22 -13.55
N THR A 244 21.73 8.57 -12.85
CA THR A 244 21.74 8.03 -11.47
C THR A 244 21.52 9.06 -10.36
N VAL A 245 20.50 8.82 -9.51
CA VAL A 245 20.24 9.63 -8.31
C VAL A 245 21.19 9.13 -7.23
N GLU A 246 22.26 9.89 -6.97
CA GLU A 246 23.09 9.65 -5.80
C GLU A 246 22.33 10.02 -4.51
N LYS A 247 22.60 9.30 -3.43
CA LYS A 247 21.92 9.46 -2.14
C LYS A 247 22.97 9.44 -1.03
N SER A 248 22.88 10.38 -0.10
CA SER A 248 23.81 10.50 1.02
C SER A 248 23.10 10.25 2.34
N ALA A 249 23.76 9.53 3.24
CA ALA A 249 23.28 9.32 4.60
C ALA A 249 23.20 10.65 5.37
N VAL A 250 22.14 10.81 6.17
CA VAL A 250 21.97 11.98 7.04
C VAL A 250 22.57 11.67 8.41
N TYR A 251 23.65 12.36 8.78
CA TYR A 251 24.39 12.14 10.04
C TYR A 251 23.97 13.05 11.21
N ALA A 252 23.07 14.01 11.00
CA ALA A 252 22.58 14.91 12.06
C ALA A 252 21.47 14.25 12.90
N PRO A 253 21.22 14.66 14.16
CA PRO A 253 20.06 14.18 14.92
C PRO A 253 18.76 14.60 14.20
N VAL A 254 18.17 13.66 13.48
CA VAL A 254 16.99 13.91 12.65
C VAL A 254 15.74 13.69 13.48
N TYR A 255 14.90 14.73 13.59
CA TYR A 255 13.51 14.53 13.98
C TYR A 255 12.81 13.75 12.86
N ALA A 256 12.64 12.45 13.08
CA ALA A 256 11.86 11.55 12.26
C ALA A 256 10.60 11.18 13.06
N PRO A 257 9.47 11.88 12.85
CA PRO A 257 8.24 11.68 13.64
C PRO A 257 7.61 10.30 13.50
N TRP A 258 8.16 9.45 12.63
CA TRP A 258 7.74 8.07 12.37
C TRP A 258 8.61 7.01 13.08
N MET A 259 9.66 7.40 13.82
CA MET A 259 10.42 6.45 14.61
C MET A 259 9.58 5.96 15.79
N ILE A 260 9.46 4.65 15.93
CA ILE A 260 8.75 3.94 17.02
C ILE A 260 9.79 3.31 17.94
#